data_AF-A0A6C0DKN5-F1
#
_entry.id   AF-A0A6C0DKN5-F1
#
_cell.length_a   1.000
_cell.length_b   1.000
_cell.length_c   1.000
_cell.angle_alpha   90.00
_cell.angle_beta   90.00
_cell.angle_gamma   90.00
#
_symmetry.space_group_name_H-M   'P 1'
#
loop_
_entity.id
_entity.type
_entity.pdbx_description
1 polymer ?
#
loop_
_entity_poly.entity_id
_entity_poly.type
_entity_poly.pdbx_seq_one_letter_code
_entity_poly.pdbx_strand_id
1 'polypeptide(L)' 'MNAENQIDKITEKELMEEYIKTFSKKELQSYEIAKNHLGTSFQLEKSNGFLKWKKQQET' A
#
# COMPACT_ATOMS: atom_id res chain seq x y z
N MET A 1 6.14 36.08 -7.68
CA MET A 1 5.04 35.33 -7.03
C MET A 1 5.70 34.31 -6.13
N ASN A 2 5.48 34.45 -4.84
CA ASN A 2 6.25 33.78 -3.79
C ASN A 2 5.81 32.33 -3.62
N ALA A 3 6.78 31.51 -3.17
CA ALA A 3 6.70 30.32 -2.32
C ALA A 3 5.30 29.69 -2.17
N GLU A 4 5.15 28.39 -2.44
CA GLU A 4 5.40 27.38 -1.41
C GLU A 4 5.72 26.01 -2.03
N ASN A 5 6.83 25.43 -1.54
CA ASN A 5 7.25 24.06 -1.76
C ASN A 5 6.24 23.12 -1.07
N GLN A 6 5.30 22.56 -1.83
CA GLN A 6 4.41 21.50 -1.35
C GLN A 6 5.24 20.22 -1.23
N ILE A 7 5.71 19.91 -0.02
CA ILE A 7 6.22 18.58 0.29
C ILE A 7 4.98 17.67 0.28
N ASP A 8 4.72 17.06 -0.87
CA ASP A 8 3.53 16.28 -1.15
C ASP A 8 3.35 15.16 -0.12
N LYS A 9 2.25 15.23 0.62
CA LYS A 9 1.87 14.20 1.59
C LYS A 9 1.46 12.94 0.82
N ILE A 10 2.28 11.89 0.86
CA ILE A 10 1.98 10.59 0.25
C ILE A 10 0.60 10.12 0.75
N THR A 11 -0.29 9.79 -0.17
CA THR A 11 -1.64 9.30 0.12
C THR A 11 -1.62 7.83 0.55
N GLU A 12 -2.68 7.38 1.23
CA GLU A 12 -2.84 5.97 1.63
C GLU A 12 -2.77 5.02 0.42
N LYS A 13 -3.31 5.46 -0.73
CA LYS A 13 -3.29 4.71 -1.98
C LYS A 13 -1.87 4.53 -2.50
N GLU A 14 -1.08 5.59 -2.51
CA GLU A 14 0.32 5.53 -2.95
C GLU A 14 1.16 4.64 -2.03
N LEU A 15 0.94 4.70 -0.71
CA LEU A 15 1.59 3.77 0.24
C LEU A 15 1.24 2.31 -0.03
N MET A 16 -0.02 2.02 -0.35
CA MET A 16 -0.42 0.66 -0.73
C MET A 16 0.25 0.19 -2.03
N GLU A 17 0.38 1.08 -3.02
CA GLU A 17 1.08 0.77 -4.27
C GLU A 17 2.58 0.49 -4.01
N GLU A 18 3.24 1.29 -3.18
CA GLU A 18 4.62 1.04 -2.75
C GLU A 18 4.75 -0.28 -1.99
N TYR A 19 3.80 -0.61 -1.11
CA TYR A 19 3.78 -1.89 -0.42
C TYR A 19 3.68 -3.07 -1.40
N ILE A 20 2.79 -3.00 -2.40
CA ILE A 20 2.64 -4.05 -3.42
C ILE A 20 3.93 -4.21 -4.24
N LYS A 21 4.69 -3.13 -4.49
CA LYS A 21 5.99 -3.22 -5.18
C LYS A 21 7.03 -4.02 -4.40
N THR A 22 6.88 -4.17 -3.08
CA THR A 22 7.78 -5.02 -2.27
C THR A 22 7.53 -6.51 -2.46
N PHE A 23 6.42 -6.90 -3.10
CA PHE A 23 6.04 -8.30 -3.23
C PHE A 23 6.92 -9.03 -4.24
N SER A 24 7.33 -10.24 -3.87
CA SER A 24 7.83 -11.22 -4.83
C SER A 24 6.72 -11.64 -5.80
N LYS A 25 7.12 -12.29 -6.90
CA LYS A 25 6.17 -12.84 -7.89
C LYS A 25 5.10 -13.74 -7.26
N LYS A 26 5.47 -14.55 -6.25
CA LYS A 26 4.52 -15.45 -5.57
C LYS A 26 3.54 -14.66 -4.70
N GLU A 27 4.03 -13.68 -3.95
CA GLU A 27 3.18 -12.82 -3.11
C GLU A 27 2.20 -12.00 -3.95
N LEU A 28 2.65 -11.47 -5.09
CA LEU A 28 1.78 -10.77 -6.04
C LEU A 28 0.67 -11.67 -6.59
N GLN A 29 1.00 -12.93 -6.95
CA GLN A 29 0.00 -13.90 -7.39
C GLN A 29 -1.02 -14.21 -6.29
N SER A 30 -0.58 -14.46 -5.05
CA SER A 30 -1.49 -14.69 -3.92
C SER A 30 -2.36 -13.47 -3.62
N TYR A 31 -1.80 -12.27 -3.71
CA TYR A 31 -2.53 -11.01 -3.57
C TYR A 31 -3.65 -10.88 -4.60
N GLU A 32 -3.36 -11.10 -5.89
CA GLU A 32 -4.38 -11.00 -6.94
C GLU A 32 -5.47 -12.08 -6.80
N ILE A 33 -5.10 -13.31 -6.40
CA ILE A 33 -6.09 -14.36 -6.12
C ILE A 33 -7.02 -13.94 -4.98
N ALA A 34 -6.47 -13.45 -3.87
CA ALA A 34 -7.24 -13.01 -2.71
C ALA A 34 -8.16 -11.82 -3.05
N LYS A 35 -7.63 -10.83 -3.77
CA LYS A 35 -8.38 -9.66 -4.25
C LYS A 35 -9.54 -10.07 -5.16
N ASN A 36 -9.30 -10.96 -6.12
CA ASN A 36 -10.34 -11.45 -7.02
C ASN A 36 -11.39 -12.30 -6.28
N HIS A 37 -10.98 -13.10 -5.30
CA HIS A 37 -11.89 -13.96 -4.52
C HIS A 37 -12.77 -13.17 -3.56
N LEU A 38 -12.21 -12.14 -2.92
CA LEU A 38 -12.90 -11.36 -1.88
C LEU A 38 -13.58 -10.10 -2.45
N GLY A 39 -13.21 -9.64 -3.65
CA GLY A 39 -13.81 -8.48 -4.30
C GLY A 39 -13.80 -7.23 -3.41
N THR A 40 -14.97 -6.64 -3.18
CA THR A 40 -15.13 -5.44 -2.33
C THR A 40 -14.86 -5.69 -0.86
N SER A 41 -14.83 -6.95 -0.41
CA SER A 41 -14.45 -7.30 0.97
C SER A 41 -12.93 -7.34 1.17
N PHE A 42 -12.14 -7.26 0.09
CA PHE A 42 -10.69 -7.16 0.19
C PHE A 42 -10.27 -5.76 0.64
N GLN A 43 -9.59 -5.68 1.78
CA GLN A 43 -9.11 -4.42 2.36
C GLN A 43 -7.61 -4.52 2.68
N LEU A 44 -6.77 -4.12 1.72
CA LEU A 44 -5.30 -4.13 1.89
C LEU A 44 -4.86 -3.21 3.03
N GLU A 45 -5.52 -2.06 3.15
CA GLU A 45 -5.27 -1.01 4.15
C GLU A 45 -5.47 -1.50 5.59
N LYS A 46 -6.27 -2.56 5.78
CA LYS A 46 -6.52 -3.18 7.09
C LYS A 46 -5.70 -4.45 7.32
N SER A 47 -4.90 -4.87 6.34
CA SER A 47 -4.12 -6.10 6.47
C SER A 47 -2.96 -5.92 7.46
N ASN A 48 -2.69 -6.94 8.27
CA ASN A 48 -1.59 -6.91 9.23
C ASN A 48 -0.23 -6.69 8.55
N GLY A 49 -0.05 -7.21 7.33
CA GLY A 49 1.17 -7.03 6.54
C GLY A 49 1.39 -5.56 6.17
N PHE A 50 0.38 -4.90 5.62
CA PHE A 50 0.46 -3.48 5.27
C PHE A 50 0.64 -2.59 6.51
N LEU A 51 -0.13 -2.81 7.58
CA LEU A 51 -0.01 -2.04 8.82
C LEU A 51 1.37 -2.15 9.46
N LYS A 52 1.98 -3.35 9.41
CA LYS A 52 3.35 -3.57 9.91
C LYS A 52 4.38 -2.87 9.02
N TRP A 53 4.25 -2.99 7.70
CA TRP A 53 5.15 -2.34 6.76
C TRP A 53 5.07 -0.82 6.84
N LYS A 54 3.86 -0.26 6.92
CA LYS A 54 3.62 1.19 7.06
C LYS A 54 4.33 1.77 8.28
N LYS A 55 4.26 1.11 9.43
CA LYS A 55 5.00 1.51 10.65
C LYS A 55 6.52 1.57 10.45
N GLN A 56 7.08 0.74 9.56
CA GLN A 56 8.53 0.78 9.25
C GLN A 56 8.90 1.95 8.33
N GLN A 57 7.94 2.53 7.60
CA GLN A 57 8.17 3.71 6.76
C GLN A 57 8.04 5.03 7.54
N GLU A 58 7.44 4.98 8.73
CA GLU A 58 7.29 6.13 9.64
C GLU A 58 8.50 6.32 10.57
N THR A 59 9.53 5.47 10.46
CA THR A 59 10.75 5.49 11.30
C THR A 59 11.96 5.91 10.48
#